data_AF-A0A6P1BNK9-F1
#
_entry.id   AF-A0A6P1BNK9-F1
#
_cell.length_a   1.000
_cell.length_b   1.000
_cell.length_c   1.000
_cell.angle_alpha   90.00
_cell.angle_beta   90.00
_cell.angle_gamma   90.00
#
_symmetry.space_group_name_H-M   'P 1'
#
loop_
_entity.id
_entity.type
_entity.pdbx_description
1 polymer ?
#
loop_
_entity_poly.entity_id
_entity_poly.type
_entity_poly.pdbx_seq_one_letter_code
_entity_poly.pdbx_strand_id
1 'polypeptide(L)'
;MDNRISEIRRQIRALRVSMLEAEAIMRQQINRDEDCAFVAGDLLKMRLVMSRLVEERGVLGDREPIIVHASVAPRRRAAAPIFLRAAKRELVAGEARA
;
A
#
# COMPACT_ATOMS: atom_id res chain seq x y z
N MET A 1 5.50 -19.77 -27.88
CA MET A 1 5.98 -19.05 -26.69
C MET A 1 6.75 -17.86 -27.16
N ASP A 2 6.19 -16.67 -27.04
CA ASP A 2 6.90 -15.46 -27.43
C ASP A 2 7.90 -15.16 -26.31
N ASN A 3 9.18 -15.41 -26.58
CA ASN A 3 10.30 -15.19 -25.64
C ASN A 3 10.19 -13.82 -24.94
N ARG A 4 9.68 -12.81 -25.67
CA ARG A 4 9.44 -11.47 -25.15
C ARG A 4 8.37 -11.41 -24.05
N ILE A 5 7.24 -12.11 -24.19
CA ILE A 5 6.18 -12.15 -23.17
C ILE A 5 6.71 -12.82 -21.90
N SER A 6 7.45 -13.94 -22.02
CA SER A 6 8.03 -14.62 -20.86
C SER A 6 9.04 -13.74 -20.12
N GLU A 7 9.87 -12.99 -20.85
CA GLU A 7 10.84 -12.07 -20.25
C GLU A 7 10.15 -10.90 -19.53
N ILE A 8 9.12 -10.28 -20.14
CA ILE A 8 8.34 -9.23 -19.48
C ILE A 8 7.67 -9.77 -18.21
N ARG A 9 7.08 -10.98 -18.26
CA ARG A 9 6.50 -11.60 -17.07
C ARG A 9 7.55 -11.84 -15.98
N ARG A 10 8.77 -12.26 -16.35
CA ARG A 10 9.89 -12.45 -15.43
C ARG A 10 10.32 -11.13 -14.78
N GLN A 11 10.48 -10.08 -15.58
CA GLN A 11 10.82 -8.74 -15.10
C GLN A 11 9.76 -8.17 -14.16
N ILE A 12 8.47 -8.31 -14.50
CA ILE A 12 7.37 -7.89 -13.63
C ILE A 12 7.40 -8.65 -12.29
N ARG A 13 7.65 -9.97 -12.30
CA ARG A 13 7.76 -10.75 -11.05
C ARG A 13 8.91 -10.24 -10.19
N ALA A 14 10.11 -10.11 -10.77
CA ALA A 14 11.29 -9.65 -10.05
C ALA A 14 11.08 -8.24 -9.47
N LEU A 15 10.59 -7.31 -10.30
CA LEU A 15 10.35 -5.94 -9.87
C LEU A 15 9.29 -5.85 -8.76
N ARG A 16 8.23 -6.67 -8.81
CA ARG A 16 7.24 -6.72 -7.71
C ARG A 16 7.85 -7.17 -6.39
N VAL A 17 8.77 -8.14 -6.40
CA VAL A 17 9.47 -8.57 -5.17
C VAL A 17 10.27 -7.41 -4.60
N SER A 18 11.08 -6.74 -5.41
CA SER A 18 11.86 -5.58 -4.98
C SER A 18 10.98 -4.42 -4.47
N MET A 19 9.84 -4.17 -5.12
CA MET A 19 8.88 -3.17 -4.66
C MET A 19 8.28 -3.51 -3.28
N LEU A 20 7.98 -4.78 -3.02
CA LEU A 20 7.45 -5.22 -1.72
C LEU A 20 8.50 -5.09 -0.60
N GLU A 21 9.77 -5.39 -0.91
CA GLU A 21 10.89 -5.20 0.01
C GLU A 21 11.09 -3.72 0.35
N ALA A 22 11.09 -2.85 -0.67
CA ALA A 22 11.18 -1.41 -0.47
C ALA A 22 9.99 -0.87 0.35
N GLU A 23 8.78 -1.38 0.11
CA GLU A 23 7.62 -1.02 0.93
C GLU A 23 7.77 -1.47 2.38
N ALA A 24 8.32 -2.66 2.62
CA ALA A 24 8.58 -3.15 3.97
C ALA A 24 9.59 -2.27 4.71
N ILE A 25 10.67 -1.85 4.05
CA ILE A 25 11.66 -0.91 4.60
C ILE A 25 10.99 0.45 4.90
N MET A 26 10.23 0.99 3.95
CA MET A 26 9.54 2.27 4.13
C MET A 26 8.59 2.23 5.33
N ARG A 27 7.85 1.12 5.51
CA ARG A 27 6.99 0.93 6.68
C ARG A 27 7.77 0.85 7.98
N GLN A 28 8.96 0.24 7.99
CA GLN A 28 9.82 0.21 9.17
C GLN A 28 10.32 1.61 9.55
N GLN A 29 10.73 2.41 8.56
CA GLN A 29 11.15 3.81 8.76
C GLN A 29 10.01 4.65 9.33
N ILE A 30 8.82 4.56 8.73
CA ILE A 30 7.62 5.27 9.21
C ILE A 30 7.28 4.88 10.66
N ASN A 31 7.34 3.59 11.00
CA ASN A 31 7.04 3.13 12.37
C ASN A 31 8.07 3.59 13.42
N ARG A 32 9.25 4.05 12.98
CA ARG A 32 10.31 4.61 13.83
C ARG A 32 10.40 6.13 13.75
N ASP A 33 9.45 6.77 13.06
CA ASP A 33 9.47 8.21 12.77
C ASP A 33 10.77 8.67 12.07
N GLU A 34 11.36 7.80 11.25
CA GLU A 34 12.55 8.08 10.43
C GLU A 34 12.16 8.70 9.07
N ASP A 35 13.07 9.46 8.45
CA ASP A 35 12.88 9.98 7.10
C ASP A 35 12.82 8.83 6.08
N CYS A 36 11.69 8.72 5.39
CA CYS A 36 11.44 7.72 4.36
C CYS A 36 11.48 8.27 2.93
N ALA A 37 11.86 9.54 2.72
CA ALA A 37 11.80 10.21 1.41
C ALA A 37 12.64 9.49 0.34
N PHE A 38 13.81 8.98 0.71
CA PHE A 38 14.68 8.24 -0.20
C PHE A 38 14.00 6.95 -0.73
N VAL A 39 13.49 6.12 0.19
CA VAL A 39 12.82 4.86 -0.15
C VAL A 39 11.51 5.11 -0.91
N ALA A 40 10.77 6.15 -0.53
CA ALA A 40 9.58 6.58 -1.25
C ALA A 40 9.91 7.00 -2.70
N GLY A 41 11.01 7.73 -2.90
CA GLY A 41 11.51 8.11 -4.23
C GLY A 41 11.84 6.89 -5.09
N ASP A 42 12.53 5.90 -4.52
CA ASP A 42 12.85 4.66 -5.22
C ASP A 42 11.61 3.83 -5.56
N LEU A 43 10.62 3.76 -4.67
CA LEU A 43 9.32 3.15 -4.98
C LEU A 43 8.61 3.81 -6.16
N LEU A 44 8.67 5.15 -6.27
CA LEU A 44 8.10 5.86 -7.41
C LEU A 44 8.83 5.54 -8.72
N LYS A 45 10.16 5.44 -8.70
CA LYS A 45 10.95 5.01 -9.87
C LYS A 45 10.58 3.58 -10.28
N MET A 46 10.48 2.66 -9.33
CA MET A 46 10.06 1.28 -9.60
C MET A 46 8.64 1.21 -10.17
N ARG A 47 7.70 2.04 -9.67
CA ARG A 47 6.34 2.15 -10.23
C ARG A 47 6.34 2.61 -11.68
N LEU A 48 7.21 3.55 -12.05
CA LEU A 48 7.34 3.99 -13.44
C LEU A 48 7.81 2.83 -14.33
N VAL A 49 8.83 2.07 -13.91
CA VAL A 49 9.31 0.90 -14.66
C VAL A 49 8.20 -0.16 -14.77
N MET A 50 7.47 -0.42 -13.68
CA MET A 50 6.34 -1.35 -13.67
C MET A 50 5.25 -0.95 -14.67
N SER A 51 4.90 0.33 -14.74
CA SER A 51 3.87 0.82 -15.65
C SER A 51 4.24 0.54 -17.11
N ARG A 52 5.48 0.80 -17.51
CA ARG A 52 5.98 0.52 -18.86
C ARG A 52 5.95 -0.96 -19.22
N LEU A 53 6.37 -1.83 -18.28
CA LEU A 53 6.32 -3.28 -18.49
C LEU A 53 4.88 -3.80 -18.64
N VAL A 54 3.94 -3.24 -17.88
CA VAL A 54 2.52 -3.62 -17.96
C VAL A 54 1.89 -3.13 -19.28
N GLU A 55 2.24 -1.93 -19.74
CA GLU A 55 1.83 -1.42 -21.05
C GLU A 55 2.35 -2.31 -22.18
N GLU A 56 3.65 -2.63 -22.19
CA GLU A 56 4.27 -3.49 -23.19
C GLU A 56 3.63 -4.89 -23.19
N ARG A 57 3.40 -5.46 -22.01
CA ARG A 57 2.67 -6.73 -21.87
C ARG A 57 1.26 -6.65 -22.49
N GLY A 58 0.56 -5.54 -22.28
CA GLY A 58 -0.77 -5.30 -22.82
C GLY A 58 -0.78 -5.21 -24.35
N VAL A 59 0.22 -4.56 -24.95
CA VAL A 59 0.42 -4.50 -26.40
C VAL A 59 0.65 -5.88 -27.00
N LEU A 60 1.35 -6.75 -26.28
CA LEU A 60 1.58 -8.15 -26.68
C LEU A 60 0.36 -9.06 -26.44
N GLY A 61 -0.74 -8.53 -25.90
CA GLY A 61 -1.98 -9.28 -25.68
C GLY A 61 -1.98 -10.18 -24.43
N ASP A 62 -0.92 -10.16 -23.62
CA ASP A 62 -0.87 -10.95 -22.37
C ASP A 62 -1.67 -10.26 -21.27
N ARG A 63 -2.80 -10.88 -20.92
CA ARG A 63 -3.74 -10.43 -19.88
C ARG A 63 -3.77 -11.34 -18.67
N GLU A 64 -2.95 -12.40 -18.66
CA GLU A 64 -2.97 -13.35 -17.56
C GLU A 64 -2.43 -12.71 -16.26
N PRO A 65 -3.03 -13.05 -15.11
CA PRO A 65 -2.53 -12.54 -13.84
C PRO A 65 -1.12 -13.06 -13.57
N ILE A 66 -0.24 -12.14 -13.16
CA ILE A 66 1.10 -12.47 -12.66
C ILE A 66 1.01 -12.56 -11.14
N ILE A 67 0.99 -13.78 -10.61
CA ILE A 67 0.94 -14.03 -9.16
C ILE A 67 2.36 -13.91 -8.59
N VAL A 68 2.50 -13.11 -7.53
CA VAL A 68 3.71 -13.00 -6.71
C VAL A 68 3.26 -13.22 -5.28
N HIS A 69 3.79 -14.25 -4.62
CA HIS A 69 3.49 -14.50 -3.22
C HIS A 69 4.23 -13.47 -2.38
N ALA A 70 3.49 -12.52 -1.83
CA ALA A 70 4.02 -11.58 -0.86
C ALA A 70 3.93 -12.22 0.53
N SER A 71 5.05 -12.38 1.23
CA SER A 71 5.08 -12.69 2.67
C SER A 71 4.75 -11.45 3.52
N VAL A 72 3.88 -10.56 3.02
CA VAL A 72 3.45 -9.37 3.76
C VAL A 72 2.54 -9.86 4.88
N ALA A 73 3.03 -9.75 6.12
CA ALA A 73 2.22 -10.00 7.30
C ALA A 73 0.88 -9.27 7.17
N PRO A 74 -0.26 -9.93 7.46
CA PRO A 74 -1.58 -9.35 7.28
C PRO A 74 -1.61 -7.98 7.96
N ARG A 75 -2.09 -6.95 7.25
CA ARG A 75 -2.38 -5.64 7.85
C ARG A 75 -3.25 -5.92 9.08
N ARG A 76 -2.70 -5.79 10.29
CA ARG A 76 -3.53 -5.71 11.48
C ARG A 76 -4.48 -4.56 11.20
N ARG A 77 -5.77 -4.86 11.02
CA ARG A 77 -6.80 -3.81 10.97
C ARG A 77 -6.55 -2.99 12.22
N ALA A 78 -6.21 -1.71 12.05
CA ALA A 78 -6.16 -0.80 13.18
C ALA A 78 -7.50 -0.96 13.90
N ALA A 79 -7.47 -1.34 15.17
CA ALA A 79 -8.68 -1.43 15.97
C ALA A 79 -9.37 -0.06 15.86
N ALA A 80 -10.66 -0.06 15.52
CA ALA A 80 -11.41 1.19 15.45
C ALA A 80 -11.20 1.95 16.78
N PRO A 81 -10.86 3.24 16.75
CA PRO A 81 -10.71 4.00 17.98
C PRO A 81 -12.02 3.88 18.76
N ILE A 82 -11.92 3.37 19.99
CA ILE A 82 -13.06 3.33 20.92
C ILE A 82 -13.29 4.78 21.31
N PHE A 83 -14.04 5.52 20.50
CA PHE A 83 -14.62 6.78 20.92
C PHE A 83 -15.60 6.43 22.04
N LEU A 84 -15.15 6.56 23.29
CA LEU A 84 -16.03 6.60 24.45
C LEU A 84 -17.03 7.73 24.20
N ARG A 85 -18.25 7.33 23.86
CA ARG A 85 -19.39 8.20 23.60
C ARG A 85 -19.51 9.16 24.79
N ALA A 86 -19.17 10.43 24.58
CA ALA A 86 -19.32 11.45 25.61
C ALA A 86 -20.77 11.42 26.10
N ALA A 87 -20.95 11.07 27.37
CA ALA A 87 -22.24 11.08 28.02
C ALA A 87 -22.83 12.49 27.88
N LYS A 88 -23.99 12.60 27.24
CA LYS A 88 -24.75 13.84 27.18
C LYS A 88 -25.07 14.23 28.63
N ARG A 89 -24.47 15.30 29.13
CA ARG A 89 -24.95 15.96 30.35
C ARG A 89 -26.28 16.63 29.99
N GLU A 90 -27.38 16.09 30.50
CA GLU A 90 -28.65 16.80 30.49
C GLU A 90 -28.50 18.07 31.32
N LEU A 91 -28.76 19.22 30.68
CA LEU A 91 -28.91 20.49 31.36
C LEU A 91 -30.31 20.50 31.98
N VAL A 92 -30.37 20.35 33.30
CA VAL A 92 -31.59 20.61 34.09
C VAL A 92 -31.90 22.10 33.96
N ALA A 93 -33.04 22.41 33.32
CA ALA A 93 -33.58 23.76 33.31
C ALA A 93 -34.03 24.11 34.73
N GLY A 94 -33.25 24.96 35.41
CA GLY A 94 -33.64 25.53 36.69
C GLY A 94 -34.84 26.45 36.49
N GLU A 95 -35.94 26.14 37.18
CA GLU A 95 -37.03 27.07 37.46
C GLU A 95 -36.46 28.38 38.01
N ALA A 96 -36.65 29.47 37.26
CA ALA A 96 -36.51 30.82 37.78
C ALA A 96 -37.91 31.37 38.08
N ARG A 97 -38.25 31.37 39.37
CA ARG A 97 -39.34 32.16 39.95
C ARG A 97 -39.06 33.65 39.75
N ALA A 98 -40.03 34.39 39.25
CA ALA A 98 -40.36 35.77 39.63
C ALA A 98 -41.79 36.08 39.17
#